data_AF-A0A081FYA6-F1
#
_entry.id   AF-A0A081FYA6-F1
#
_cell.length_a   1.000
_cell.length_b   1.000
_cell.length_c   1.000
_cell.angle_alpha   90.00
_cell.angle_beta   90.00
_cell.angle_gamma   90.00
#
_symmetry.space_group_name_H-M   'P 1'
#
loop_
_entity.id
_entity.type
_entity.pdbx_description
1 polymer ?
#
loop_
_entity_poly.entity_id
_entity_poly.type
_entity_poly.pdbx_seq_one_letter_code
_entity_poly.pdbx_strand_id
1 'polypeptide(L)'
;MQRYIKKILEARVYDIAVETPMDEARGLSERLGNRVLLKREDEQPVFSFKIRGAYNKMSQLSDEEKARGVITASAGNHAQGVAASARHLGIKATIVMPKTTPDVKVSNVRRLGGRAVLHGDTFDEARAHSEKLMAEKGLVYVHPYDDPDVIAGQGTIAMEILRQESGHIDAIFVPVGGGGLIAGIASYVKYLRPETKVIGVESNESACLALAMQKGFRDTLDQVGIFADGVAVAQIGEHTWEVAKDYVDEVITVSTDEICAAIKDIFDDTRSVCEPAGALGVAGMKKYVAREQVEGKTLIAIDSGANVNFDRLRHIAERSELGEQREAIIAARIPERPGSFKKFCAALGKRNITEFNYRYSNDQQAIVFAGVQILPNNGGREELMAEMREHIEDVVDLTDNETAKLHVRYMVGGHAPASVDNEVVYRFEFPERPGALMKFLNKLGGRWNISMFHYRNHGAAYGRVLVGLQVPAAEHDQVGQFLEEIGYTYFEETDNTAYKLFLG
;
A
#
# COMPACT_ATOMS: atom_id res chain seq x y z
N MET A 1 14.03 -15.21 28.13
CA MET A 1 13.43 -14.03 28.79
C MET A 1 14.43 -13.12 29.51
N GLN A 2 15.01 -13.52 30.66
CA GLN A 2 15.80 -12.61 31.53
C GLN A 2 16.99 -11.94 30.85
N ARG A 3 17.62 -12.61 29.87
CA ARG A 3 18.74 -12.07 29.08
C ARG A 3 18.43 -10.73 28.41
N TYR A 4 17.20 -10.53 27.92
CA TYR A 4 16.82 -9.31 27.20
C TYR A 4 16.27 -8.22 28.10
N ILE A 5 15.60 -8.55 29.20
CA ILE A 5 14.99 -7.54 30.10
C ILE A 5 16.02 -6.55 30.61
N LYS A 6 17.14 -7.04 31.15
CA LYS A 6 18.21 -6.16 31.62
C LYS A 6 18.75 -5.27 30.50
N LYS A 7 19.02 -5.85 29.33
CA LYS A 7 19.52 -5.09 28.16
C LYS A 7 18.54 -4.03 27.65
N ILE A 8 17.23 -4.32 27.71
CA ILE A 8 16.18 -3.38 27.31
C ILE A 8 16.14 -2.20 28.29
N LEU A 9 16.20 -2.46 29.59
CA LEU A 9 16.20 -1.43 30.62
C LEU A 9 17.48 -0.57 30.62
N GLU A 10 18.62 -1.16 30.22
CA GLU A 10 19.91 -0.46 30.08
C GLU A 10 20.07 0.22 28.70
N ALA A 11 19.11 0.06 27.79
CA ALA A 11 19.22 0.59 26.43
C ALA A 11 19.16 2.11 26.41
N ARG A 12 20.09 2.74 25.69
CA ARG A 12 20.28 4.20 25.66
C ARG A 12 19.57 4.90 24.51
N VAL A 13 18.42 4.38 24.06
CA VAL A 13 17.78 4.80 22.80
C VAL A 13 17.38 6.28 22.78
N TYR A 14 17.03 6.86 23.92
CA TYR A 14 16.47 8.21 24.03
C TYR A 14 17.49 9.36 23.83
N ASP A 15 18.78 9.03 23.63
CA ASP A 15 19.76 10.02 23.20
C ASP A 15 19.47 10.51 21.76
N ILE A 16 18.75 9.72 20.96
CA ILE A 16 18.41 10.04 19.56
C ILE A 16 16.97 9.71 19.17
N ALA A 17 16.36 8.69 19.79
CA ALA A 17 14.97 8.33 19.59
C ALA A 17 14.07 9.16 20.51
N VAL A 18 12.82 9.32 20.13
CA VAL A 18 11.78 9.89 20.99
C VAL A 18 10.88 8.79 21.52
N GLU A 19 10.25 9.03 22.67
CA GLU A 19 9.06 8.27 23.02
C GLU A 19 7.92 8.68 22.10
N THR A 20 7.47 7.73 21.29
CA THR A 20 6.46 8.00 20.28
C THR A 20 5.05 7.97 20.87
N PRO A 21 4.10 8.71 20.29
CA PRO A 21 2.71 8.66 20.72
C PRO A 21 2.09 7.26 20.66
N MET A 22 1.07 7.07 21.49
CA MET A 22 0.13 5.95 21.43
C MET A 22 -1.25 6.54 21.13
N ASP A 23 -1.59 6.63 19.85
CA ASP A 23 -2.82 7.29 19.41
C ASP A 23 -3.97 6.30 19.38
N GLU A 24 -5.15 6.73 19.81
CA GLU A 24 -6.37 5.97 19.60
C GLU A 24 -6.87 6.19 18.17
N ALA A 25 -6.99 5.10 17.41
CA ALA A 25 -7.59 5.11 16.08
C ALA A 25 -9.11 5.02 16.23
N ARG A 26 -9.78 6.17 16.36
CA ARG A 26 -11.20 6.25 16.75
C ARG A 26 -12.13 5.62 15.73
N GLY A 27 -11.97 5.93 14.45
CA GLY A 27 -12.76 5.37 13.37
C GLY A 27 -12.59 3.85 13.25
N LEU A 28 -11.35 3.37 13.35
CA LEU A 28 -11.08 1.93 13.44
C LEU A 28 -11.70 1.29 14.70
N SER A 29 -11.61 1.97 15.84
CA SER A 29 -12.14 1.48 17.11
C SER A 29 -13.65 1.29 17.05
N GLU A 30 -14.37 2.31 16.58
CA GLU A 30 -15.82 2.28 16.39
C GLU A 30 -16.22 1.18 15.39
N ARG A 31 -15.53 1.09 14.25
CA ARG A 31 -15.85 0.13 13.19
C ARG A 31 -15.62 -1.33 13.61
N LEU A 32 -14.63 -1.57 14.48
CA LEU A 32 -14.28 -2.92 14.94
C LEU A 32 -14.92 -3.27 16.29
N GLY A 33 -15.64 -2.36 16.95
CA GLY A 33 -16.20 -2.60 18.28
C GLY A 33 -15.13 -2.87 19.35
N ASN A 34 -13.91 -2.36 19.17
CA ASN A 34 -12.75 -2.60 20.03
C ASN A 34 -11.99 -1.29 20.25
N ARG A 35 -11.21 -1.17 21.34
CA ARG A 35 -10.32 -0.02 21.53
C ARG A 35 -9.00 -0.30 20.80
N VAL A 36 -8.76 0.43 19.72
CA VAL A 36 -7.58 0.29 18.85
C VAL A 36 -6.60 1.42 19.15
N LEU A 37 -5.38 1.04 19.52
CA LEU A 37 -4.27 1.96 19.75
C LEU A 37 -3.17 1.73 18.71
N LEU A 38 -2.60 2.82 18.20
CA LEU A 38 -1.49 2.82 17.26
C LEU A 38 -0.23 3.32 17.95
N LYS A 39 0.79 2.47 18.02
CA LYS A 39 2.12 2.89 18.47
C LYS A 39 2.88 3.52 17.30
N ARG A 40 3.03 4.84 17.34
CA ARG A 40 3.44 5.71 16.21
C ARG A 40 4.96 5.76 15.97
N GLU A 41 5.58 4.62 15.68
CA GLU A 41 7.02 4.57 15.38
C GLU A 41 7.41 5.24 14.06
N ASP A 42 6.42 5.58 13.23
CA ASP A 42 6.55 6.45 12.08
C ASP A 42 6.93 7.91 12.44
N GLU A 43 6.69 8.35 13.67
CA GLU A 43 7.04 9.71 14.14
C GLU A 43 8.49 9.84 14.65
N GLN A 44 9.30 8.77 14.56
CA GLN A 44 10.73 8.87 14.87
C GLN A 44 11.46 9.83 13.91
N PRO A 45 12.62 10.41 14.28
CA PRO A 45 13.37 11.33 13.41
C PRO A 45 13.82 10.78 12.05
N VAL A 46 13.82 9.46 11.89
CA VAL A 46 14.11 8.74 10.62
C VAL A 46 12.88 8.01 10.06
N PHE A 47 11.70 8.39 10.54
CA PHE A 47 10.38 7.88 10.14
C PHE A 47 10.22 6.36 10.29
N SER A 48 10.93 5.75 11.25
CA SER A 48 10.77 4.34 11.61
C SER A 48 11.48 4.00 12.93
N PHE A 49 11.10 2.87 13.52
CA PHE A 49 11.70 2.36 14.76
C PHE A 49 13.19 1.98 14.66
N LYS A 50 13.73 1.83 13.44
CA LYS A 50 15.08 1.26 13.22
C LYS A 50 16.20 2.05 13.89
N ILE A 51 15.97 3.33 14.20
CA ILE A 51 16.90 4.18 14.95
C ILE A 51 17.23 3.62 16.33
N ARG A 52 16.27 2.96 16.99
CA ARG A 52 16.41 2.47 18.37
C ARG A 52 17.49 1.39 18.47
N GLY A 53 17.32 0.27 17.77
CA GLY A 53 18.30 -0.81 17.80
C GLY A 53 19.63 -0.46 17.15
N ALA A 54 19.63 0.35 16.08
CA ALA A 54 20.89 0.81 15.46
C ALA A 54 21.71 1.63 16.47
N TYR A 55 21.09 2.62 17.11
CA TYR A 55 21.76 3.43 18.13
C TYR A 55 22.17 2.61 19.35
N ASN A 56 21.30 1.73 19.84
CA ASN A 56 21.61 0.91 21.01
C ASN A 56 22.83 0.01 20.77
N LYS A 57 22.95 -0.60 19.58
CA LYS A 57 24.15 -1.37 19.23
C LYS A 57 25.38 -0.47 19.15
N MET A 58 25.28 0.66 18.45
CA MET A 58 26.43 1.50 18.14
C MET A 58 26.98 2.26 19.34
N SER A 59 26.11 2.68 20.27
CA SER A 59 26.52 3.39 21.50
C SER A 59 27.37 2.51 22.43
N GLN A 60 27.17 1.19 22.38
CA GLN A 60 27.88 0.19 23.17
C GLN A 60 29.22 -0.27 22.57
N LEU A 61 29.57 0.20 21.37
CA LEU A 61 30.87 -0.09 20.77
C LEU A 61 32.01 0.51 21.61
N SER A 62 33.10 -0.23 21.72
CA SER A 62 34.36 0.26 22.29
C SER A 62 34.93 1.42 21.47
N ASP A 63 35.81 2.23 22.07
CA ASP A 63 36.45 3.34 21.35
C ASP A 63 37.28 2.86 20.15
N GLU A 64 37.89 1.68 20.26
CA GLU A 64 38.60 1.02 19.16
C GLU A 64 37.66 0.67 18.00
N GLU A 65 36.50 0.07 18.29
CA GLU A 65 35.47 -0.24 17.30
C GLU A 65 34.89 1.02 16.65
N LYS A 66 34.61 2.06 17.46
CA LYS A 66 34.14 3.37 16.98
C LYS A 66 35.17 4.02 16.05
N ALA A 67 36.46 3.91 16.37
CA ALA A 67 37.54 4.45 15.54
C ALA A 67 37.68 3.72 14.20
N ARG A 68 37.46 2.39 14.16
CA ARG A 68 37.40 1.62 12.91
C ARG A 68 36.19 2.03 12.05
N GLY A 69 35.06 2.31 12.69
CA GLY A 69 33.81 2.69 12.04
C GLY A 69 32.91 1.48 11.77
N VAL A 70 31.69 1.78 11.32
CA VAL A 70 30.63 0.78 11.13
C VAL A 70 30.27 0.58 9.67
N ILE A 71 29.69 -0.58 9.37
CA ILE A 71 29.19 -0.94 8.04
C ILE A 71 27.83 -1.65 8.14
N THR A 72 26.98 -1.46 7.14
CA THR A 72 25.78 -2.28 6.93
C THR A 72 25.41 -2.28 5.45
N ALA A 73 24.69 -3.31 5.00
CA ALA A 73 24.03 -3.31 3.70
C ALA A 73 22.53 -3.05 3.88
N SER A 74 22.05 -1.92 3.34
CA SER A 74 20.62 -1.56 3.34
C SER A 74 20.38 -0.33 2.47
N ALA A 75 19.25 -0.31 1.77
CA ALA A 75 18.77 0.84 1.02
C ALA A 75 17.49 1.46 1.62
N GLY A 76 17.14 1.13 2.86
CA GLY A 76 15.85 1.50 3.47
C GLY A 76 15.98 2.05 4.90
N ASN A 77 14.99 1.74 5.74
CA ASN A 77 14.87 2.27 7.10
C ASN A 77 16.09 1.99 7.99
N HIS A 78 16.70 0.81 7.87
CA HIS A 78 17.91 0.47 8.61
C HIS A 78 19.10 1.36 8.23
N ALA A 79 19.26 1.66 6.94
CA ALA A 79 20.29 2.55 6.42
C ALA A 79 20.21 3.95 7.06
N GLN A 80 18.98 4.48 7.16
CA GLN A 80 18.72 5.78 7.79
C GLN A 80 19.01 5.72 9.30
N GLY A 81 18.57 4.66 9.99
CA GLY A 81 18.83 4.45 11.42
C GLY A 81 20.32 4.40 11.74
N VAL A 82 21.11 3.64 10.97
CA VAL A 82 22.57 3.57 11.15
C VAL A 82 23.24 4.91 10.82
N ALA A 83 22.87 5.57 9.72
CA ALA A 83 23.46 6.84 9.33
C ALA A 83 23.22 7.93 10.39
N ALA A 84 21.98 8.08 10.87
CA ALA A 84 21.63 9.04 11.91
C ALA A 84 22.36 8.75 13.23
N SER A 85 22.41 7.48 13.64
CA SER A 85 23.13 7.04 14.85
C SER A 85 24.62 7.32 14.75
N ALA A 86 25.23 7.03 13.60
CA ALA A 86 26.64 7.28 13.33
C ALA A 86 27.00 8.76 13.44
N ARG A 87 26.17 9.62 12.83
CA ARG A 87 26.35 11.07 12.89
C ARG A 87 26.27 11.60 14.32
N HIS A 88 25.30 11.12 15.10
CA HIS A 88 25.16 11.52 16.50
C HIS A 88 26.37 11.10 17.35
N LEU A 89 26.87 9.87 17.16
CA LEU A 89 27.99 9.32 17.92
C LEU A 89 29.37 9.75 17.40
N GLY A 90 29.45 10.49 16.30
CA GLY A 90 30.73 10.84 15.65
C GLY A 90 31.47 9.65 15.02
N ILE A 91 30.74 8.58 14.66
CA ILE A 91 31.29 7.34 14.08
C ILE A 91 31.19 7.42 12.55
N LYS A 92 32.20 6.94 11.84
CA LYS A 92 32.12 6.77 10.37
C LYS A 92 31.20 5.60 10.03
N ALA A 93 30.14 5.84 9.26
CA ALA A 93 29.26 4.78 8.76
C ALA A 93 29.38 4.59 7.26
N THR A 94 29.67 3.35 6.84
CA THR A 94 29.61 2.92 5.45
C THR A 94 28.30 2.17 5.21
N ILE A 95 27.49 2.65 4.28
CA ILE A 95 26.22 2.03 3.93
C ILE A 95 26.32 1.50 2.51
N VAL A 96 26.28 0.19 2.35
CA VAL A 96 26.36 -0.46 1.03
C VAL A 96 24.95 -0.63 0.47
N MET A 97 24.75 -0.22 -0.77
CA MET A 97 23.46 -0.24 -1.47
C MET A 97 23.65 -0.76 -2.90
N PRO A 98 22.65 -1.39 -3.51
CA PRO A 98 22.67 -1.68 -4.94
C PRO A 98 22.84 -0.41 -5.78
N LYS A 99 23.49 -0.50 -6.94
CA LYS A 99 23.59 0.60 -7.92
C LYS A 99 22.23 1.06 -8.45
N THR A 100 21.27 0.15 -8.46
CA THR A 100 19.87 0.36 -8.86
C THR A 100 19.04 1.09 -7.78
N THR A 101 19.63 1.43 -6.64
CA THR A 101 18.94 2.15 -5.56
C THR A 101 18.53 3.56 -6.02
N PRO A 102 17.26 3.95 -5.88
CA PRO A 102 16.81 5.30 -6.24
C PRO A 102 17.61 6.41 -5.55
N ASP A 103 17.94 7.46 -6.29
CA ASP A 103 18.79 8.57 -5.81
C ASP A 103 18.27 9.23 -4.54
N VAL A 104 16.94 9.25 -4.33
CA VAL A 104 16.33 9.78 -3.10
C VAL A 104 16.77 9.00 -1.85
N LYS A 105 16.85 7.66 -1.93
CA LYS A 105 17.28 6.79 -0.83
C LYS A 105 18.78 6.98 -0.54
N VAL A 106 19.59 7.10 -1.59
CA VAL A 106 21.03 7.39 -1.50
C VAL A 106 21.28 8.76 -0.87
N SER A 107 20.53 9.77 -1.32
CA SER A 107 20.65 11.16 -0.86
C SER A 107 20.23 11.30 0.60
N ASN A 108 19.20 10.58 1.05
CA ASN A 108 18.79 10.56 2.46
C ASN A 108 19.89 10.03 3.38
N VAL A 109 20.56 8.94 3.00
CA VAL A 109 21.69 8.42 3.79
C VAL A 109 22.85 9.41 3.84
N ARG A 110 23.19 10.05 2.72
CA ARG A 110 24.23 11.08 2.68
C ARG A 110 23.87 12.28 3.55
N ARG A 111 22.62 12.75 3.50
CA ARG A 111 22.09 13.84 4.34
C ARG A 111 22.17 13.52 5.83
N LEU A 112 21.95 12.26 6.19
CA LEU A 112 22.07 11.78 7.57
C LEU A 112 23.52 11.53 8.01
N GLY A 113 24.51 11.74 7.14
CA GLY A 113 25.95 11.64 7.46
C GLY A 113 26.60 10.29 7.14
N GLY A 114 25.86 9.37 6.50
CA GLY A 114 26.39 8.08 6.06
C GLY A 114 27.14 8.17 4.73
N ARG A 115 28.22 7.39 4.59
CA ARG A 115 28.91 7.17 3.31
C ARG A 115 28.19 6.08 2.53
N ALA A 116 27.38 6.47 1.54
CA ALA A 116 26.76 5.53 0.62
C ALA A 116 27.78 4.96 -0.38
N VAL A 117 27.90 3.63 -0.44
CA VAL A 117 28.71 2.87 -1.40
C VAL A 117 27.76 2.08 -2.29
N LEU A 118 27.73 2.41 -3.58
CA LEU A 118 26.88 1.74 -4.55
C LEU A 118 27.63 0.56 -5.18
N HIS A 119 27.15 -0.67 -4.95
CA HIS A 119 27.78 -1.89 -5.44
C HIS A 119 26.74 -2.97 -5.74
N GLY A 120 26.96 -3.70 -6.84
CA GLY A 120 26.06 -4.73 -7.32
C GLY A 120 24.75 -4.19 -7.89
N ASP A 121 23.99 -5.05 -8.55
CA ASP A 121 22.67 -4.73 -9.09
C ASP A 121 21.53 -5.23 -8.18
N THR A 122 21.85 -6.14 -7.26
CA THR A 122 20.94 -6.76 -6.29
C THR A 122 21.35 -6.48 -4.83
N PHE A 123 20.41 -6.66 -3.90
CA PHE A 123 20.69 -6.54 -2.46
C PHE A 123 21.73 -7.55 -1.98
N ASP A 124 21.68 -8.79 -2.48
CA ASP A 124 22.61 -9.85 -2.08
C ASP A 124 24.05 -9.55 -2.51
N GLU A 125 24.25 -8.98 -3.71
CA GLU A 125 25.57 -8.50 -4.15
C GLU A 125 26.07 -7.34 -3.28
N ALA A 126 25.20 -6.39 -2.94
CA ALA A 126 25.54 -5.29 -2.03
C ALA A 126 25.91 -5.82 -0.63
N ARG A 127 25.20 -6.83 -0.13
CA ARG A 127 25.47 -7.50 1.15
C ARG A 127 26.82 -8.23 1.11
N ALA A 128 27.07 -9.06 0.10
CA ALA A 128 28.34 -9.77 -0.05
C ALA A 128 29.52 -8.79 -0.13
N HIS A 129 29.34 -7.65 -0.82
CA HIS A 129 30.36 -6.59 -0.85
C HIS A 129 30.57 -5.93 0.51
N SER A 130 29.51 -5.73 1.29
CA SER A 130 29.63 -5.20 2.65
C SER A 130 30.40 -6.14 3.58
N GLU A 131 30.20 -7.45 3.46
CA GLU A 131 30.93 -8.47 4.22
C GLU A 131 32.42 -8.49 3.83
N LYS A 132 32.73 -8.35 2.54
CA LYS A 132 34.10 -8.19 2.06
C LYS A 132 34.77 -6.93 2.63
N LEU A 133 34.10 -5.77 2.54
CA LEU A 133 34.63 -4.52 3.08
C LEU A 133 34.79 -4.56 4.61
N MET A 134 33.87 -5.24 5.30
CA MET A 134 33.95 -5.49 6.74
C MET A 134 35.25 -6.24 7.07
N ALA A 135 35.51 -7.36 6.39
CA ALA A 135 36.72 -8.17 6.61
C ALA A 135 38.01 -7.42 6.25
N GLU A 136 38.04 -6.70 5.12
CA GLU A 136 39.23 -5.98 4.64
C GLU A 136 39.61 -4.78 5.53
N LYS A 137 38.62 -4.07 6.10
CA LYS A 137 38.84 -2.81 6.83
C LYS A 137 38.62 -2.93 8.33
N GLY A 138 38.20 -4.10 8.82
CA GLY A 138 37.88 -4.32 10.23
C GLY A 138 36.68 -3.49 10.73
N LEU A 139 35.76 -3.13 9.84
CA LEU A 139 34.56 -2.35 10.21
C LEU A 139 33.63 -3.22 11.06
N VAL A 140 32.86 -2.60 11.95
CA VAL A 140 31.85 -3.34 12.73
C VAL A 140 30.53 -3.39 11.96
N TYR A 141 30.01 -4.59 11.74
CA TYR A 141 28.72 -4.76 11.07
C TYR A 141 27.56 -4.45 12.02
N VAL A 142 26.67 -3.54 11.61
CA VAL A 142 25.44 -3.23 12.35
C VAL A 142 24.29 -3.98 11.71
N HIS A 143 23.88 -5.08 12.34
CA HIS A 143 22.86 -5.97 11.82
C HIS A 143 21.45 -5.34 11.90
N PRO A 144 20.58 -5.51 10.89
CA PRO A 144 19.24 -4.89 10.86
C PRO A 144 18.21 -5.45 11.87
N TYR A 145 18.48 -6.62 12.46
CA TYR A 145 17.57 -7.29 13.40
C TYR A 145 18.23 -8.35 14.30
N ASP A 146 19.01 -9.26 13.70
CA ASP A 146 19.65 -10.42 14.36
C ASP A 146 20.91 -10.09 15.20
N ASP A 147 20.76 -9.17 16.15
CA ASP A 147 21.81 -8.87 17.14
C ASP A 147 21.13 -8.61 18.50
N PRO A 148 21.64 -9.15 19.62
CA PRO A 148 20.99 -9.00 20.91
C PRO A 148 20.82 -7.56 21.40
N ASP A 149 21.76 -6.67 21.06
CA ASP A 149 21.69 -5.25 21.41
C ASP A 149 20.70 -4.50 20.50
N VAL A 150 20.61 -4.91 19.24
CA VAL A 150 19.59 -4.41 18.31
C VAL A 150 18.20 -4.79 18.82
N ILE A 151 17.98 -6.06 19.16
CA ILE A 151 16.71 -6.58 19.73
C ILE A 151 16.35 -5.82 21.01
N ALA A 152 17.33 -5.61 21.90
CA ALA A 152 17.10 -4.86 23.13
C ALA A 152 16.71 -3.41 22.87
N GLY A 153 17.33 -2.74 21.90
CA GLY A 153 16.93 -1.40 21.48
C GLY A 153 15.48 -1.36 20.98
N GLN A 154 15.05 -2.36 20.20
CA GLN A 154 13.65 -2.41 19.75
C GLN A 154 12.68 -2.70 20.89
N GLY A 155 13.09 -3.50 21.88
CA GLY A 155 12.28 -3.82 23.06
C GLY A 155 11.92 -2.61 23.93
N THR A 156 12.62 -1.48 23.77
CA THR A 156 12.25 -0.22 24.44
C THR A 156 10.86 0.26 24.04
N ILE A 157 10.37 -0.10 22.85
CA ILE A 157 8.99 0.19 22.42
C ILE A 157 7.99 -0.48 23.36
N ALA A 158 8.24 -1.74 23.78
CA ALA A 158 7.37 -2.41 24.73
C ALA A 158 7.40 -1.78 26.12
N MET A 159 8.53 -1.18 26.53
CA MET A 159 8.56 -0.38 27.76
C MET A 159 7.60 0.81 27.67
N GLU A 160 7.64 1.52 26.54
CA GLU A 160 6.76 2.66 26.29
C GLU A 160 5.29 2.21 26.25
N ILE A 161 4.97 1.14 25.49
CA ILE A 161 3.62 0.60 25.39
C ILE A 161 3.03 0.32 26.78
N LEU A 162 3.74 -0.44 27.62
CA LEU A 162 3.23 -0.83 28.94
C LEU A 162 3.17 0.34 29.94
N ARG A 163 3.93 1.41 29.68
CA ARG A 163 3.87 2.64 30.47
C ARG A 163 2.72 3.55 30.03
N GLN A 164 2.47 3.63 28.73
CA GLN A 164 1.43 4.45 28.11
C GLN A 164 0.04 3.83 28.29
N GLU A 165 -0.06 2.50 28.31
CA GLU A 165 -1.30 1.76 28.54
C GLU A 165 -1.21 0.92 29.83
N SER A 166 -1.65 1.52 30.94
CA SER A 166 -1.66 0.86 32.25
C SER A 166 -2.79 -0.17 32.40
N GLY A 167 -3.84 -0.11 31.59
CA GLY A 167 -4.97 -1.04 31.62
C GLY A 167 -4.64 -2.41 31.01
N HIS A 168 -5.64 -3.28 30.92
CA HIS A 168 -5.49 -4.59 30.29
C HIS A 168 -5.27 -4.45 28.78
N ILE A 169 -4.29 -5.19 28.24
CA ILE A 169 -4.00 -5.25 26.81
C ILE A 169 -4.26 -6.69 26.36
N ASP A 170 -5.20 -6.89 25.45
CA ASP A 170 -5.56 -8.22 24.96
C ASP A 170 -4.54 -8.72 23.93
N ALA A 171 -4.12 -7.87 22.98
CA ALA A 171 -3.17 -8.25 21.93
C ALA A 171 -2.35 -7.06 21.40
N ILE A 172 -1.09 -7.35 21.04
CA ILE A 172 -0.17 -6.45 20.35
C ILE A 172 0.21 -7.08 19.00
N PHE A 173 -0.08 -6.38 17.91
CA PHE A 173 0.18 -6.80 16.53
C PHE A 173 1.46 -6.15 16.02
N VAL A 174 2.47 -6.98 15.76
CA VAL A 174 3.84 -6.53 15.46
C VAL A 174 4.23 -6.95 14.04
N PRO A 175 4.58 -6.00 13.15
CA PRO A 175 5.14 -6.31 11.84
C PRO A 175 6.42 -7.15 11.95
N VAL A 176 6.52 -8.21 11.14
CA VAL A 176 7.67 -9.11 11.14
C VAL A 176 8.32 -9.15 9.76
N GLY A 177 9.60 -8.77 9.73
CA GLY A 177 10.54 -9.17 8.68
C GLY A 177 11.56 -10.11 9.30
N GLY A 178 12.77 -9.64 9.55
CA GLY A 178 13.80 -10.44 10.23
C GLY A 178 13.58 -10.67 11.74
N GLY A 179 12.48 -10.21 12.33
CA GLY A 179 12.08 -10.57 13.70
C GLY A 179 12.62 -9.71 14.86
N GLY A 180 13.48 -8.73 14.59
CA GLY A 180 14.12 -7.93 15.66
C GLY A 180 13.13 -7.15 16.54
N LEU A 181 12.10 -6.56 15.92
CA LEU A 181 11.06 -5.81 16.60
C LEU A 181 10.21 -6.71 17.50
N ILE A 182 9.64 -7.78 16.93
CA ILE A 182 8.78 -8.71 17.66
C ILE A 182 9.54 -9.45 18.76
N ALA A 183 10.80 -9.82 18.55
CA ALA A 183 11.62 -10.43 19.60
C ALA A 183 11.83 -9.47 20.78
N GLY A 184 12.10 -8.19 20.52
CA GLY A 184 12.25 -7.17 21.56
C GLY A 184 10.94 -6.96 22.34
N ILE A 185 9.84 -6.79 21.61
CA ILE A 185 8.51 -6.57 22.20
C ILE A 185 8.05 -7.79 23.01
N ALA A 186 8.09 -8.99 22.41
CA ALA A 186 7.66 -10.23 23.05
C ALA A 186 8.46 -10.51 24.31
N SER A 187 9.79 -10.31 24.29
CA SER A 187 10.63 -10.52 25.46
C SER A 187 10.19 -9.70 26.66
N TYR A 188 9.86 -8.43 26.47
CA TYR A 188 9.50 -7.51 27.55
C TYR A 188 8.03 -7.70 27.99
N VAL A 189 7.12 -7.79 27.03
CA VAL A 189 5.68 -7.97 27.31
C VAL A 189 5.44 -9.28 28.03
N LYS A 190 5.98 -10.41 27.55
CA LYS A 190 5.76 -11.71 28.20
C LYS A 190 6.37 -11.82 29.60
N TYR A 191 7.36 -10.99 29.92
CA TYR A 191 7.94 -10.93 31.26
C TYR A 191 7.06 -10.19 32.26
N LEU A 192 6.43 -9.07 31.85
CA LEU A 192 5.62 -8.24 32.74
C LEU A 192 4.13 -8.55 32.71
N ARG A 193 3.62 -8.96 31.55
CA ARG A 193 2.20 -9.23 31.25
C ARG A 193 2.08 -10.48 30.36
N PRO A 194 2.39 -11.67 30.90
CA PRO A 194 2.37 -12.92 30.14
C PRO A 194 1.00 -13.21 29.48
N GLU A 195 -0.08 -12.66 30.03
CA GLU A 195 -1.46 -12.77 29.51
C GLU A 195 -1.70 -11.99 28.22
N THR A 196 -0.95 -10.93 27.94
CA THR A 196 -1.08 -10.15 26.70
C THR A 196 -0.56 -10.96 25.53
N LYS A 197 -1.38 -11.13 24.48
CA LYS A 197 -0.95 -11.79 23.24
C LYS A 197 0.02 -10.90 22.46
N VAL A 198 1.09 -11.47 21.94
CA VAL A 198 2.00 -10.83 20.99
C VAL A 198 1.90 -11.61 19.68
N ILE A 199 1.31 -10.97 18.68
CA ILE A 199 0.96 -11.59 17.40
C ILE A 199 1.87 -10.98 16.32
N GLY A 200 2.61 -11.83 15.63
CA GLY A 200 3.39 -11.42 14.47
C GLY A 200 2.51 -11.23 13.25
N VAL A 201 2.79 -10.20 12.46
CA VAL A 201 2.10 -9.98 11.18
C VAL A 201 3.10 -9.91 10.04
N GLU A 202 2.93 -10.78 9.05
CA GLU A 202 3.79 -10.89 7.86
C GLU A 202 2.99 -10.67 6.58
N SER A 203 3.66 -10.28 5.50
CA SER A 203 3.08 -10.35 4.16
C SER A 203 3.02 -11.82 3.71
N ASN A 204 1.96 -12.21 3.00
CA ASN A 204 1.87 -13.53 2.34
C ASN A 204 3.10 -13.82 1.46
N GLU A 205 3.70 -12.78 0.86
CA GLU A 205 4.85 -12.90 -0.04
C GLU A 205 6.19 -12.94 0.71
N SER A 206 6.23 -12.82 2.04
CA SER A 206 7.47 -12.77 2.84
C SER A 206 7.28 -13.32 4.26
N ALA A 207 6.51 -14.42 4.39
CA ALA A 207 6.11 -15.00 5.67
C ALA A 207 7.17 -15.93 6.28
N CYS A 208 8.36 -15.41 6.60
CA CYS A 208 9.51 -16.21 7.04
C CYS A 208 9.36 -16.75 8.47
N LEU A 209 8.69 -16.02 9.37
CA LEU A 209 8.39 -16.49 10.72
C LEU A 209 7.27 -17.52 10.71
N ALA A 210 6.23 -17.34 9.89
CA ALA A 210 5.18 -18.33 9.73
C ALA A 210 5.76 -19.67 9.23
N LEU A 211 6.65 -19.62 8.25
CA LEU A 211 7.38 -20.81 7.77
C LEU A 211 8.18 -21.48 8.89
N ALA A 212 8.92 -20.70 9.67
CA ALA A 212 9.73 -21.22 10.77
C ALA A 212 8.87 -21.84 11.89
N MET A 213 7.76 -21.20 12.23
CA MET A 213 6.77 -21.71 13.20
C MET A 213 6.15 -23.03 12.72
N GLN A 214 5.77 -23.11 11.45
CA GLN A 214 5.21 -24.33 10.86
C GLN A 214 6.20 -25.49 10.86
N LYS A 215 7.48 -25.23 10.55
CA LYS A 215 8.52 -26.26 10.46
C LYS A 215 9.16 -26.60 11.81
N GLY A 216 9.05 -25.72 12.80
CA GLY A 216 9.73 -25.83 14.09
C GLY A 216 11.21 -25.47 14.06
N PHE A 217 11.74 -24.98 12.94
CA PHE A 217 13.11 -24.52 12.76
C PHE A 217 13.19 -23.43 11.68
N ARG A 218 14.29 -22.66 11.68
CA ARG A 218 14.52 -21.58 10.70
C ARG A 218 14.72 -22.17 9.31
N ASP A 219 13.90 -21.74 8.36
CA ASP A 219 14.03 -22.12 6.96
C ASP A 219 13.97 -20.88 6.06
N THR A 220 14.35 -21.04 4.79
CA THR A 220 14.46 -19.95 3.82
C THR A 220 13.31 -20.04 2.82
N LEU A 221 12.65 -18.91 2.58
CA LEU A 221 11.70 -18.75 1.48
C LEU A 221 12.44 -18.72 0.15
N ASP A 222 11.89 -19.37 -0.87
CA ASP A 222 12.47 -19.37 -2.22
C ASP A 222 12.44 -17.96 -2.85
N GLN A 223 11.41 -17.18 -2.53
CA GLN A 223 11.19 -15.83 -3.05
C GLN A 223 10.58 -14.94 -1.98
N VAL A 224 10.82 -13.63 -2.12
CA VAL A 224 10.21 -12.59 -1.29
C VAL A 224 9.56 -11.51 -2.14
N GLY A 225 8.38 -11.06 -1.72
CA GLY A 225 7.68 -9.92 -2.29
C GLY A 225 8.42 -8.60 -2.10
N ILE A 226 8.12 -7.62 -2.96
CA ILE A 226 8.77 -6.30 -2.97
C ILE A 226 7.81 -5.15 -2.63
N PHE A 227 6.55 -5.47 -2.33
CA PHE A 227 5.56 -4.46 -1.99
C PHE A 227 5.84 -3.87 -0.60
N ALA A 228 5.97 -4.72 0.42
CA ALA A 228 6.38 -4.36 1.77
C ALA A 228 7.89 -4.58 1.97
N ASP A 229 8.70 -3.74 1.32
CA ASP A 229 10.17 -3.87 1.27
C ASP A 229 10.85 -3.89 2.65
N GLY A 230 10.28 -3.21 3.66
CA GLY A 230 10.77 -3.24 5.04
C GLY A 230 10.70 -4.61 5.74
N VAL A 231 9.88 -5.54 5.24
CA VAL A 231 9.71 -6.90 5.77
C VAL A 231 10.07 -8.01 4.76
N ALA A 232 10.59 -7.66 3.59
CA ALA A 232 11.01 -8.60 2.55
C ALA A 232 12.27 -9.38 2.98
N VAL A 233 12.10 -10.34 3.88
CA VAL A 233 13.17 -11.14 4.47
C VAL A 233 12.88 -12.62 4.25
N ALA A 234 13.82 -13.34 3.63
CA ALA A 234 13.62 -14.74 3.24
C ALA A 234 13.73 -15.71 4.42
N GLN A 235 14.50 -15.37 5.45
CA GLN A 235 14.73 -16.21 6.62
C GLN A 235 14.81 -15.37 7.89
N ILE A 236 14.04 -15.77 8.90
CA ILE A 236 14.04 -15.16 10.24
C ILE A 236 15.44 -15.23 10.87
N GLY A 237 15.81 -14.22 11.68
CA GLY A 237 17.10 -14.21 12.38
C GLY A 237 17.24 -15.34 13.42
N GLU A 238 18.47 -15.68 13.77
CA GLU A 238 18.83 -16.69 14.76
C GLU A 238 18.35 -16.31 16.16
N HIS A 239 18.84 -15.19 16.68
CA HIS A 239 18.49 -14.68 18.00
C HIS A 239 17.03 -14.27 18.09
N THR A 240 16.47 -13.81 16.98
CA THR A 240 15.05 -13.47 16.92
C THR A 240 14.17 -14.72 16.96
N TRP A 241 14.58 -15.82 16.31
CA TRP A 241 13.88 -17.10 16.37
C TRP A 241 13.95 -17.73 17.76
N GLU A 242 15.11 -17.68 18.42
CA GLU A 242 15.29 -18.16 19.80
C GLU A 242 14.25 -17.55 20.77
N VAL A 243 13.85 -16.30 20.52
CA VAL A 243 12.82 -15.62 21.29
C VAL A 243 11.43 -15.94 20.75
N ALA A 244 11.24 -15.82 19.44
CA ALA A 244 9.92 -15.88 18.83
C ALA A 244 9.22 -17.22 19.07
N LYS A 245 9.95 -18.34 18.92
CA LYS A 245 9.39 -19.69 19.09
C LYS A 245 8.74 -19.96 20.45
N ASP A 246 9.16 -19.24 21.49
CA ASP A 246 8.70 -19.45 22.87
C ASP A 246 7.73 -18.36 23.34
N TYR A 247 7.71 -17.18 22.71
CA TYR A 247 7.04 -15.99 23.25
C TYR A 247 6.10 -15.26 22.28
N VAL A 248 6.09 -15.62 21.00
CA VAL A 248 5.09 -15.14 20.03
C VAL A 248 3.94 -16.12 20.03
N ASP A 249 2.73 -15.62 20.32
CA ASP A 249 1.55 -16.48 20.48
C ASP A 249 1.01 -17.00 19.15
N GLU A 250 1.12 -16.18 18.10
CA GLU A 250 0.61 -16.50 16.77
C GLU A 250 1.28 -15.66 15.70
N VAL A 251 1.24 -16.12 14.44
CA VAL A 251 1.61 -15.35 13.25
C VAL A 251 0.42 -15.30 12.29
N ILE A 252 0.06 -14.09 11.85
CA ILE A 252 -0.98 -13.85 10.85
C ILE A 252 -0.31 -13.34 9.58
N THR A 253 -0.70 -13.88 8.43
CA THR A 253 -0.25 -13.37 7.12
C THR A 253 -1.34 -12.55 6.44
N VAL A 254 -0.93 -11.49 5.75
CA VAL A 254 -1.83 -10.58 5.03
C VAL A 254 -1.40 -10.36 3.58
N SER A 255 -2.38 -10.16 2.72
CA SER A 255 -2.24 -9.82 1.31
C SER A 255 -1.90 -8.35 1.09
N THR A 256 -1.41 -8.04 -0.10
CA THR A 256 -1.17 -6.65 -0.55
C THR A 256 -2.40 -5.77 -0.43
N ASP A 257 -3.59 -6.29 -0.74
CA ASP A 257 -4.83 -5.53 -0.69
C ASP A 257 -5.25 -5.23 0.77
N GLU A 258 -5.08 -6.19 1.68
CA GLU A 258 -5.26 -5.99 3.13
C GLU A 258 -4.29 -4.93 3.69
N ILE A 259 -3.03 -4.91 3.21
CA ILE A 259 -2.03 -3.89 3.57
C ILE A 259 -2.47 -2.51 3.05
N CYS A 260 -2.87 -2.38 1.79
CA CYS A 260 -3.34 -1.12 1.22
C CYS A 260 -4.55 -0.57 1.97
N ALA A 261 -5.52 -1.43 2.32
CA ALA A 261 -6.67 -1.04 3.12
C ALA A 261 -6.25 -0.52 4.51
N ALA A 262 -5.26 -1.15 5.15
CA ALA A 262 -4.73 -0.71 6.44
C ALA A 262 -3.98 0.63 6.37
N ILE A 263 -3.22 0.91 5.29
CA ILE A 263 -2.60 2.23 5.07
C ILE A 263 -3.67 3.31 5.03
N LYS A 264 -4.76 3.06 4.30
CA LYS A 264 -5.90 3.98 4.20
C LYS A 264 -6.57 4.20 5.55
N ASP A 265 -6.79 3.13 6.32
CA ASP A 265 -7.39 3.25 7.66
C ASP A 265 -6.54 4.10 8.60
N ILE A 266 -5.21 3.90 8.60
CA ILE A 266 -4.28 4.73 9.39
C ILE A 266 -4.40 6.19 8.94
N PHE A 267 -4.39 6.46 7.63
CA PHE A 267 -4.55 7.81 7.09
C PHE A 267 -5.89 8.44 7.48
N ASP A 268 -6.98 7.69 7.50
CA ASP A 268 -8.30 8.20 7.85
C ASP A 268 -8.40 8.61 9.32
N ASP A 269 -7.73 7.88 10.22
CA ASP A 269 -7.71 8.14 11.66
C ASP A 269 -6.66 9.18 12.08
N THR A 270 -5.44 9.13 11.53
CA THR A 270 -4.30 9.92 12.02
C THR A 270 -3.84 11.00 11.04
N ARG A 271 -4.33 10.98 9.79
CA ARG A 271 -3.82 11.81 8.67
C ARG A 271 -2.34 11.61 8.37
N SER A 272 -1.78 10.50 8.82
CA SER A 272 -0.39 10.12 8.57
C SER A 272 -0.33 9.06 7.47
N VAL A 273 0.74 9.10 6.68
CA VAL A 273 0.94 8.20 5.55
C VAL A 273 2.04 7.22 5.91
N CYS A 274 1.65 5.99 6.27
CA CYS A 274 2.59 4.94 6.57
C CYS A 274 3.08 4.22 5.31
N GLU A 275 4.24 3.56 5.43
CA GLU A 275 4.74 2.66 4.38
C GLU A 275 4.02 1.30 4.47
N PRO A 276 4.08 0.44 3.44
CA PRO A 276 3.38 -0.85 3.47
C PRO A 276 3.75 -1.74 4.67
N ALA A 277 5.03 -1.74 5.10
CA ALA A 277 5.44 -2.45 6.31
C ALA A 277 4.91 -1.81 7.61
N GLY A 278 4.71 -0.49 7.61
CA GLY A 278 4.10 0.27 8.70
C GLY A 278 2.66 -0.18 8.98
N ALA A 279 1.88 -0.44 7.92
CA ALA A 279 0.48 -0.84 8.03
C ALA A 279 0.21 -2.32 8.40
N LEU A 280 1.24 -3.18 8.42
CA LEU A 280 1.06 -4.61 8.68
C LEU A 280 0.35 -4.89 10.00
N GLY A 281 0.72 -4.20 11.08
CA GLY A 281 0.10 -4.39 12.40
C GLY A 281 -1.42 -4.20 12.34
N VAL A 282 -1.88 -3.15 11.67
CA VAL A 282 -3.32 -2.85 11.50
C VAL A 282 -4.00 -3.87 10.59
N ALA A 283 -3.35 -4.28 9.49
CA ALA A 283 -3.89 -5.29 8.58
C ALA A 283 -4.12 -6.64 9.29
N GLY A 284 -3.12 -7.11 10.05
CA GLY A 284 -3.22 -8.35 10.81
C GLY A 284 -4.25 -8.28 11.93
N MET A 285 -4.34 -7.13 12.61
CA MET A 285 -5.35 -6.88 13.63
C MET A 285 -6.78 -6.96 13.07
N LYS A 286 -7.06 -6.32 11.93
CA LYS A 286 -8.38 -6.40 11.28
C LYS A 286 -8.76 -7.84 10.96
N LYS A 287 -7.81 -8.62 10.43
CA LYS A 287 -8.00 -10.03 10.11
C LYS A 287 -8.24 -10.88 11.36
N TYR A 288 -7.51 -10.61 12.44
CA TYR A 288 -7.72 -11.25 13.73
C TYR A 288 -9.13 -10.97 14.28
N VAL A 289 -9.56 -9.71 14.30
CA VAL A 289 -10.91 -9.34 14.78
C VAL A 289 -11.99 -10.03 13.96
N ALA A 290 -11.85 -10.05 12.63
CA ALA A 290 -12.79 -10.73 11.75
C ALA A 290 -12.80 -12.26 11.95
N ARG A 291 -11.66 -12.88 12.25
CA ARG A 291 -11.58 -14.34 12.47
C ARG A 291 -12.14 -14.74 13.83
N GLU A 292 -11.78 -14.00 14.89
CA GLU A 292 -12.11 -14.34 16.27
C GLU A 292 -13.45 -13.76 16.73
N GLN A 293 -14.04 -12.83 15.97
CA GLN A 293 -15.30 -12.15 16.30
C GLN A 293 -15.28 -11.53 17.70
N VAL A 294 -14.16 -10.88 18.04
CA VAL A 294 -13.94 -10.26 19.36
C VAL A 294 -14.43 -8.82 19.39
N GLU A 295 -15.03 -8.43 20.51
CA GLU A 295 -15.49 -7.07 20.80
C GLU A 295 -15.07 -6.65 22.22
N GLY A 296 -15.01 -5.35 22.48
CA GLY A 296 -14.67 -4.77 23.79
C GLY A 296 -13.21 -5.00 24.21
N LYS A 297 -12.32 -5.34 23.27
CA LYS A 297 -10.90 -5.63 23.52
C LYS A 297 -10.03 -4.40 23.37
N THR A 298 -8.89 -4.38 24.07
CA THR A 298 -7.83 -3.38 23.85
C THR A 298 -6.75 -3.99 22.97
N LEU A 299 -6.64 -3.49 21.73
CA LEU A 299 -5.78 -4.00 20.68
C LEU A 299 -4.76 -2.93 20.27
N ILE A 300 -3.48 -3.30 20.21
CA ILE A 300 -2.39 -2.38 19.85
C ILE A 300 -1.77 -2.82 18.54
N ALA A 301 -1.69 -1.93 17.56
CA ALA A 301 -0.93 -2.14 16.33
C ALA A 301 0.30 -1.23 16.29
N ILE A 302 1.44 -1.77 15.85
CA ILE A 302 2.65 -0.96 15.64
C ILE A 302 2.63 -0.36 14.25
N ASP A 303 2.57 0.97 14.15
CA ASP A 303 2.87 1.70 12.91
C ASP A 303 4.38 1.84 12.80
N SER A 304 5.02 0.90 12.11
CA SER A 304 6.46 0.69 12.18
C SER A 304 7.30 1.68 11.34
N GLY A 305 6.70 2.42 10.41
CA GLY A 305 7.42 3.37 9.58
C GLY A 305 6.62 4.02 8.46
N ALA A 306 7.17 5.10 7.90
CA ALA A 306 6.52 5.96 6.91
C ALA A 306 7.43 6.36 5.73
N ASN A 307 8.49 5.60 5.44
CA ASN A 307 9.40 5.90 4.32
C ASN A 307 8.86 5.35 2.98
N VAL A 308 7.74 5.91 2.50
CA VAL A 308 7.11 5.54 1.23
C VAL A 308 7.44 6.54 0.11
N ASN A 309 7.63 6.05 -1.12
CA ASN A 309 7.69 6.93 -2.28
C ASN A 309 6.28 7.45 -2.61
N PHE A 310 6.12 8.74 -2.82
CA PHE A 310 4.84 9.38 -3.16
C PHE A 310 4.15 8.72 -4.37
N ASP A 311 4.90 8.32 -5.39
CA ASP A 311 4.33 7.64 -6.58
C ASP A 311 3.63 6.31 -6.23
N ARG A 312 4.06 5.63 -5.15
CA ARG A 312 3.41 4.40 -4.69
C ARG A 312 2.04 4.66 -4.07
N LEU A 313 1.74 5.88 -3.63
CA LEU A 313 0.43 6.22 -3.06
C LEU A 313 -0.69 6.05 -4.08
N ARG A 314 -0.41 6.27 -5.37
CA ARG A 314 -1.38 6.00 -6.43
C ARG A 314 -1.75 4.51 -6.47
N HIS A 315 -0.75 3.64 -6.46
CA HIS A 315 -0.99 2.19 -6.46
C HIS A 315 -1.72 1.73 -5.19
N ILE A 316 -1.36 2.29 -4.04
CA ILE A 316 -2.04 2.03 -2.76
C ILE A 316 -3.50 2.46 -2.87
N ALA A 317 -3.79 3.70 -3.28
CA ALA A 317 -5.16 4.21 -3.40
C ALA A 317 -6.02 3.34 -4.34
N GLU A 318 -5.50 3.02 -5.53
CA GLU A 318 -6.20 2.16 -6.51
C GLU A 318 -6.50 0.76 -5.94
N ARG A 319 -5.56 0.15 -5.20
CA ARG A 319 -5.77 -1.17 -4.58
C ARG A 319 -6.65 -1.14 -3.34
N SER A 320 -6.59 -0.08 -2.53
CA SER A 320 -7.43 0.04 -1.33
C SER A 320 -8.91 0.06 -1.68
N GLU A 321 -9.31 0.77 -2.74
CA GLU A 321 -10.71 0.83 -3.17
C GLU A 321 -11.26 -0.55 -3.58
N LEU A 322 -10.43 -1.33 -4.28
CA LEU A 322 -10.75 -2.70 -4.69
C LEU A 322 -10.76 -3.68 -3.49
N GLY A 323 -9.75 -3.60 -2.63
CA GLY A 323 -9.60 -4.48 -1.47
C GLY A 323 -10.69 -4.29 -0.40
N GLU A 324 -11.21 -3.06 -0.25
CA GLU A 324 -12.36 -2.78 0.62
C GLU A 324 -13.71 -3.20 0.00
N GLN A 325 -13.71 -3.82 -1.19
CA GLN A 325 -14.94 -4.12 -1.95
C GLN A 325 -15.85 -2.89 -2.09
N ARG A 326 -15.25 -1.71 -2.29
CA ARG A 326 -15.98 -0.44 -2.48
C ARG A 326 -16.18 -0.10 -3.96
N GLU A 327 -15.55 -0.83 -4.86
CA GLU A 327 -15.72 -0.73 -6.30
C GLU A 327 -16.04 -2.12 -6.86
N ALA A 328 -17.06 -2.20 -7.72
CA ALA A 328 -17.33 -3.35 -8.56
C ALA A 328 -16.87 -3.05 -9.99
N ILE A 329 -16.16 -3.98 -10.61
CA ILE A 329 -15.78 -3.91 -12.02
C ILE A 329 -16.70 -4.85 -12.79
N ILE A 330 -17.39 -4.32 -13.80
CA ILE A 330 -18.33 -5.08 -14.61
C ILE A 330 -18.06 -4.91 -16.11
N ALA A 331 -18.39 -5.95 -16.86
CA ALA A 331 -18.56 -5.87 -18.31
C ALA A 331 -20.01 -6.16 -18.65
N ALA A 332 -20.63 -5.31 -19.47
CA ALA A 332 -22.01 -5.48 -19.90
C ALA A 332 -22.11 -5.43 -21.42
N ARG A 333 -22.79 -6.42 -21.99
CA ARG A 333 -23.11 -6.47 -23.41
C ARG A 333 -24.47 -5.83 -23.64
N ILE A 334 -24.50 -4.74 -24.39
CA ILE A 334 -25.72 -3.99 -24.71
C ILE A 334 -25.93 -3.93 -26.23
N PRO A 335 -27.19 -3.82 -26.71
CA PRO A 335 -27.45 -3.69 -28.14
C PRO A 335 -26.84 -2.39 -28.71
N GLU A 336 -26.20 -2.45 -29.88
CA GLU A 336 -25.58 -1.28 -30.51
C GLU A 336 -26.65 -0.42 -31.22
N ARG A 337 -27.41 0.38 -30.46
CA ARG A 337 -28.47 1.24 -30.98
C ARG A 337 -28.72 2.46 -30.10
N PRO A 338 -29.30 3.54 -30.65
CA PRO A 338 -29.64 4.73 -29.87
C PRO A 338 -30.44 4.40 -28.61
N GLY A 339 -29.99 4.95 -27.48
CA GLY A 339 -30.63 4.77 -26.17
C GLY A 339 -30.12 3.61 -25.32
N SER A 340 -29.28 2.69 -25.85
CA SER A 340 -28.75 1.56 -25.06
C SER A 340 -27.84 2.02 -23.92
N PHE A 341 -26.93 2.96 -24.15
CA PHE A 341 -26.07 3.54 -23.09
C PHE A 341 -26.89 4.18 -21.97
N LYS A 342 -27.97 4.89 -22.33
CA LYS A 342 -28.88 5.49 -21.37
C LYS A 342 -29.60 4.44 -20.51
N LYS A 343 -30.01 3.32 -21.10
CA LYS A 343 -30.59 2.18 -20.36
C LYS A 343 -29.57 1.53 -19.44
N PHE A 344 -28.35 1.30 -19.91
CA PHE A 344 -27.26 0.76 -19.11
C PHE A 344 -27.00 1.64 -17.87
N CYS A 345 -26.83 2.94 -18.08
CA CYS A 345 -26.55 3.84 -16.97
C CYS A 345 -27.77 4.05 -16.05
N ALA A 346 -29.00 3.91 -16.56
CA ALA A 346 -30.19 3.90 -15.72
C ALA A 346 -30.25 2.66 -14.82
N ALA A 347 -29.81 1.50 -15.32
CA ALA A 347 -29.72 0.25 -14.55
C ALA A 347 -28.68 0.33 -13.42
N LEU A 348 -27.63 1.16 -13.56
CA LEU A 348 -26.69 1.46 -12.48
C LEU A 348 -27.31 2.27 -11.33
N GLY A 349 -28.50 2.85 -11.55
CA GLY A 349 -29.25 3.61 -10.55
C GLY A 349 -28.56 4.92 -10.16
N LYS A 350 -28.48 5.18 -8.84
CA LYS A 350 -27.82 6.37 -8.28
C LYS A 350 -26.37 6.14 -7.86
N ARG A 351 -25.82 4.96 -8.16
CA ARG A 351 -24.43 4.62 -7.79
C ARG A 351 -23.45 5.51 -8.55
N ASN A 352 -22.35 5.85 -7.89
CA ASN A 352 -21.30 6.64 -8.54
C ASN A 352 -20.54 5.74 -9.51
N ILE A 353 -20.37 6.24 -10.74
CA ILE A 353 -19.57 5.57 -11.77
C ILE A 353 -18.15 6.10 -11.63
N THR A 354 -17.21 5.21 -11.36
CA THR A 354 -15.77 5.52 -11.24
C THR A 354 -15.09 5.38 -12.60
N GLU A 355 -15.54 4.43 -13.43
CA GLU A 355 -15.02 4.19 -14.78
C GLU A 355 -16.14 3.85 -15.75
N PHE A 356 -16.03 4.36 -16.98
CA PHE A 356 -16.93 4.02 -18.07
C PHE A 356 -16.17 4.06 -19.40
N ASN A 357 -15.87 2.89 -19.94
CA ASN A 357 -15.04 2.75 -21.13
C ASN A 357 -15.74 1.88 -22.18
N TYR A 358 -15.73 2.35 -23.42
CA TYR A 358 -16.36 1.72 -24.57
C TYR A 358 -15.67 2.16 -25.87
N ARG A 359 -15.50 1.22 -26.80
CA ARG A 359 -15.12 1.47 -28.19
C ARG A 359 -16.03 0.63 -29.09
N TYR A 360 -16.53 1.25 -30.15
CA TYR A 360 -17.36 0.61 -31.14
C TYR A 360 -16.61 -0.53 -31.82
N SER A 361 -17.29 -1.65 -32.02
CA SER A 361 -16.71 -2.86 -32.63
C SER A 361 -17.55 -3.44 -33.76
N ASN A 362 -18.89 -3.41 -33.65
CA ASN A 362 -19.82 -3.91 -34.66
C ASN A 362 -21.24 -3.36 -34.43
N ASP A 363 -22.11 -3.49 -35.42
CA ASP A 363 -23.48 -2.96 -35.42
C ASP A 363 -24.50 -3.74 -34.57
N GLN A 364 -24.12 -4.86 -33.97
CA GLN A 364 -25.05 -5.69 -33.21
C GLN A 364 -24.94 -5.41 -31.71
N GLN A 365 -23.70 -5.35 -31.20
CA GLN A 365 -23.44 -5.38 -29.77
C GLN A 365 -22.27 -4.48 -29.37
N ALA A 366 -22.51 -3.66 -28.35
CA ALA A 366 -21.52 -2.93 -27.59
C ALA A 366 -21.13 -3.72 -26.34
N ILE A 367 -19.84 -3.72 -25.98
CA ILE A 367 -19.36 -4.21 -24.69
C ILE A 367 -18.85 -2.99 -23.91
N VAL A 368 -19.52 -2.70 -22.79
CA VAL A 368 -19.16 -1.59 -21.89
C VAL A 368 -18.39 -2.14 -20.72
N PHE A 369 -17.23 -1.54 -20.43
CA PHE A 369 -16.48 -1.77 -19.21
C PHE A 369 -16.79 -0.65 -18.21
N ALA A 370 -17.25 -0.98 -17.02
CA ALA A 370 -17.62 0.01 -16.02
C ALA A 370 -17.08 -0.34 -14.62
N GLY A 371 -16.60 0.69 -13.93
CA GLY A 371 -16.32 0.68 -12.50
C GLY A 371 -17.44 1.41 -11.77
N VAL A 372 -17.97 0.80 -10.72
CA VAL A 372 -19.13 1.32 -9.99
C VAL A 372 -18.85 1.27 -8.50
N GLN A 373 -19.02 2.40 -7.82
CA GLN A 373 -18.88 2.47 -6.37
C GLN A 373 -20.04 1.73 -5.69
N ILE A 374 -19.71 0.82 -4.78
CA ILE A 374 -20.65 -0.01 -4.01
C ILE A 374 -20.44 0.19 -2.51
N LEU A 375 -21.48 -0.13 -1.74
CA LEU A 375 -21.38 -0.14 -0.28
C LEU A 375 -20.58 -1.39 0.15
N PRO A 376 -19.52 -1.22 0.97
CA PRO A 376 -18.70 -2.35 1.42
C PRO A 376 -19.50 -3.28 2.35
N ASN A 377 -19.20 -4.58 2.29
CA ASN A 377 -19.64 -5.62 3.25
C ASN A 377 -21.15 -5.83 3.45
N ASN A 378 -22.01 -5.16 2.68
CA ASN A 378 -23.49 -5.22 2.81
C ASN A 378 -24.17 -5.86 1.58
N GLY A 379 -23.49 -6.72 0.83
CA GLY A 379 -24.06 -7.33 -0.39
C GLY A 379 -24.28 -6.33 -1.54
N GLY A 380 -23.72 -5.12 -1.48
CA GLY A 380 -23.90 -4.09 -2.51
C GLY A 380 -23.43 -4.51 -3.91
N ARG A 381 -22.44 -5.42 -3.97
CA ARG A 381 -22.02 -6.10 -5.21
C ARG A 381 -23.11 -7.03 -5.76
N GLU A 382 -23.71 -7.85 -4.90
CA GLU A 382 -24.77 -8.78 -5.29
C GLU A 382 -26.04 -8.02 -5.70
N GLU A 383 -26.40 -6.97 -4.96
CA GLU A 383 -27.49 -6.05 -5.28
C GLU A 383 -27.28 -5.38 -6.65
N LEU A 384 -26.09 -4.81 -6.89
CA LEU A 384 -25.74 -4.23 -8.19
C LEU A 384 -25.90 -5.27 -9.32
N MET A 385 -25.36 -6.47 -9.14
CA MET A 385 -25.45 -7.52 -10.17
C MET A 385 -26.88 -8.00 -10.39
N ALA A 386 -27.71 -8.05 -9.34
CA ALA A 386 -29.12 -8.39 -9.45
C ALA A 386 -29.89 -7.32 -10.25
N GLU A 387 -29.79 -6.05 -9.87
CA GLU A 387 -30.43 -4.93 -10.57
C GLU A 387 -30.00 -4.83 -12.03
N MET A 388 -28.70 -5.03 -12.32
CA MET A 388 -28.19 -4.99 -13.68
C MET A 388 -28.78 -6.12 -14.54
N ARG A 389 -28.95 -7.32 -13.99
CA ARG A 389 -29.54 -8.47 -14.69
C ARG A 389 -31.04 -8.33 -14.95
N GLU A 390 -31.75 -7.45 -14.24
CA GLU A 390 -33.16 -7.13 -14.55
C GLU A 390 -33.31 -6.33 -15.86
N HIS A 391 -32.26 -5.63 -16.27
CA HIS A 391 -32.30 -4.69 -17.39
C HIS A 391 -31.37 -5.07 -18.55
N ILE A 392 -30.35 -5.88 -18.29
CA ILE A 392 -29.32 -6.28 -19.25
C ILE A 392 -29.12 -7.79 -19.14
N GLU A 393 -29.28 -8.47 -20.27
CA GLU A 393 -29.25 -9.94 -20.35
C GLU A 393 -27.86 -10.53 -20.06
N ASP A 394 -26.79 -9.85 -20.50
CA ASP A 394 -25.42 -10.33 -20.37
C ASP A 394 -24.55 -9.30 -19.63
N VAL A 395 -24.36 -9.55 -18.32
CA VAL A 395 -23.50 -8.77 -17.42
C VAL A 395 -22.59 -9.72 -16.65
N VAL A 396 -21.29 -9.46 -16.78
CA VAL A 396 -20.22 -10.23 -16.15
C VAL A 396 -19.58 -9.40 -15.05
N ASP A 397 -19.45 -10.00 -13.87
CA ASP A 397 -18.71 -9.44 -12.75
C ASP A 397 -17.23 -9.79 -12.87
N LEU A 398 -16.40 -8.76 -12.97
CA LEU A 398 -14.95 -8.84 -13.14
C LEU A 398 -14.19 -8.33 -11.91
N THR A 399 -14.88 -8.10 -10.78
CA THR A 399 -14.30 -7.48 -9.59
C THR A 399 -13.10 -8.27 -9.04
N ASP A 400 -13.17 -9.61 -9.06
CA ASP A 400 -12.07 -10.48 -8.60
C ASP A 400 -11.10 -10.89 -9.72
N ASN A 401 -11.26 -10.36 -10.94
CA ASN A 401 -10.41 -10.71 -12.06
C ASN A 401 -9.15 -9.83 -12.09
N GLU A 402 -7.99 -10.40 -11.76
CA GLU A 402 -6.69 -9.69 -11.77
C GLU A 402 -6.35 -9.08 -13.13
N THR A 403 -6.70 -9.76 -14.23
CA THR A 403 -6.43 -9.23 -15.58
C THR A 403 -7.29 -7.99 -15.85
N ALA A 404 -8.55 -7.99 -15.39
CA ALA A 404 -9.43 -6.84 -15.48
C ALA A 404 -8.92 -5.65 -14.65
N LYS A 405 -8.55 -5.91 -13.39
CA LYS A 405 -8.07 -4.91 -12.43
C LYS A 405 -6.73 -4.29 -12.81
N LEU A 406 -5.76 -5.10 -13.26
CA LEU A 406 -4.39 -4.64 -13.48
C LEU A 406 -4.12 -4.19 -14.91
N HIS A 407 -4.85 -4.73 -15.89
CA HIS A 407 -4.56 -4.51 -17.31
C HIS A 407 -5.75 -3.96 -18.09
N VAL A 408 -6.85 -4.71 -18.20
CA VAL A 408 -7.94 -4.39 -19.16
C VAL A 408 -8.56 -3.04 -18.87
N ARG A 409 -8.72 -2.62 -17.61
CA ARG A 409 -9.23 -1.28 -17.27
C ARG A 409 -8.41 -0.12 -17.87
N TYR A 410 -7.15 -0.37 -18.22
CA TYR A 410 -6.24 0.59 -18.87
C TYR A 410 -6.15 0.41 -20.39
N MET A 411 -6.79 -0.64 -20.93
CA MET A 411 -6.67 -1.05 -22.34
C MET A 411 -8.00 -1.01 -23.10
N VAL A 412 -9.15 -0.91 -22.41
CA VAL A 412 -10.46 -0.80 -23.07
C VAL A 412 -10.47 0.46 -23.95
N GLY A 413 -10.67 0.24 -25.25
CA GLY A 413 -10.41 1.23 -26.28
C GLY A 413 -10.02 0.53 -27.58
N GLY A 414 -8.88 0.93 -28.15
CA GLY A 414 -8.34 0.38 -29.39
C GLY A 414 -8.91 1.04 -30.66
N HIS A 415 -8.49 0.55 -31.81
CA HIS A 415 -8.93 1.08 -33.11
C HIS A 415 -10.39 0.73 -33.40
N ALA A 416 -11.11 1.67 -34.02
CA ALA A 416 -12.41 1.35 -34.58
C ALA A 416 -12.25 0.46 -35.82
N PRO A 417 -13.28 -0.33 -36.19
CA PRO A 417 -13.34 -0.97 -37.48
C PRO A 417 -13.30 0.07 -38.62
N ALA A 418 -12.80 -0.35 -39.79
CA ALA A 418 -12.75 0.50 -40.99
C ALA A 418 -14.12 1.01 -41.47
N SER A 419 -15.23 0.45 -40.94
CA SER A 419 -16.58 0.96 -41.19
C SER A 419 -16.89 2.29 -40.51
N VAL A 420 -16.04 2.73 -39.58
CA VAL A 420 -16.15 4.04 -38.91
C VAL A 420 -15.26 5.05 -39.64
N ASP A 421 -15.78 5.68 -40.69
CA ASP A 421 -15.05 6.63 -41.55
C ASP A 421 -15.43 8.11 -41.30
N ASN A 422 -16.36 8.35 -40.40
CA ASN A 422 -16.97 9.65 -40.12
C ASN A 422 -16.94 10.02 -38.62
N GLU A 423 -15.97 9.47 -37.88
CA GLU A 423 -15.80 9.77 -36.45
C GLU A 423 -15.18 11.16 -36.25
N VAL A 424 -15.82 11.95 -35.39
CA VAL A 424 -15.29 13.20 -34.84
C VAL A 424 -15.09 13.03 -33.34
N VAL A 425 -13.99 13.56 -32.80
CA VAL A 425 -13.57 13.30 -31.43
C VAL A 425 -13.50 14.57 -30.63
N TYR A 426 -14.08 14.54 -29.44
CA TYR A 426 -14.12 15.66 -28.52
C TYR A 426 -13.74 15.24 -27.10
N ARG A 427 -12.93 16.06 -26.45
CA ARG A 427 -12.65 15.97 -25.02
C ARG A 427 -13.51 16.97 -24.27
N PHE A 428 -14.23 16.51 -23.25
CA PHE A 428 -15.09 17.33 -22.40
C PHE A 428 -14.55 17.42 -20.98
N GLU A 429 -14.79 18.57 -20.35
CA GLU A 429 -14.55 18.80 -18.94
C GLU A 429 -15.82 19.32 -18.26
N PHE A 430 -16.21 18.69 -17.17
CA PHE A 430 -17.33 19.15 -16.34
C PHE A 430 -17.06 18.97 -14.84
N PRO A 431 -17.65 19.82 -13.98
CA PRO A 431 -17.52 19.65 -12.53
C PRO A 431 -18.07 18.29 -12.09
N GLU A 432 -17.25 17.52 -11.39
CA GLU A 432 -17.63 16.19 -10.94
C GLU A 432 -18.63 16.28 -9.77
N ARG A 433 -19.79 15.64 -9.92
CA ARG A 433 -20.88 15.59 -8.92
C ARG A 433 -21.66 14.29 -9.12
N PRO A 434 -22.33 13.75 -8.07
CA PRO A 434 -23.18 12.57 -8.22
C PRO A 434 -24.17 12.71 -9.39
N GLY A 435 -24.12 11.76 -10.34
CA GLY A 435 -24.92 11.76 -11.56
C GLY A 435 -24.48 12.74 -12.66
N ALA A 436 -23.30 13.36 -12.56
CA ALA A 436 -22.78 14.27 -13.59
C ALA A 436 -22.61 13.56 -14.94
N LEU A 437 -22.00 12.37 -14.95
CA LEU A 437 -21.87 11.54 -16.16
C LEU A 437 -23.25 11.24 -16.79
N MET A 438 -24.25 10.96 -15.96
CA MET A 438 -25.61 10.71 -16.45
C MET A 438 -26.26 11.93 -17.07
N LYS A 439 -26.06 13.12 -16.49
CA LYS A 439 -26.53 14.38 -17.09
C LYS A 439 -25.82 14.65 -18.41
N PHE A 440 -24.52 14.37 -18.47
CA PHE A 440 -23.72 14.48 -19.70
C PHE A 440 -24.25 13.57 -20.80
N LEU A 441 -24.39 12.26 -20.54
CA LEU A 441 -24.93 11.30 -21.49
C LEU A 441 -26.36 11.62 -21.95
N ASN A 442 -27.20 12.19 -21.07
CA ASN A 442 -28.55 12.60 -21.45
C ASN A 442 -28.57 13.83 -22.37
N LYS A 443 -27.60 14.74 -22.25
CA LYS A 443 -27.46 15.89 -23.15
C LYS A 443 -26.80 15.49 -24.48
N LEU A 444 -25.82 14.60 -24.42
CA LEU A 444 -25.08 14.11 -25.58
C LEU A 444 -25.92 13.12 -26.42
N GLY A 445 -26.77 12.32 -25.79
CA GLY A 445 -27.52 11.26 -26.43
C GLY A 445 -28.71 11.77 -27.25
N GLY A 446 -28.86 11.26 -28.47
CA GLY A 446 -30.11 11.36 -29.25
C GLY A 446 -29.95 11.73 -30.72
N ARG A 447 -28.83 12.35 -31.11
CA ARG A 447 -28.61 12.81 -32.50
C ARG A 447 -27.61 11.96 -33.28
N TRP A 448 -26.44 11.70 -32.69
CA TRP A 448 -25.37 10.91 -33.32
C TRP A 448 -25.04 9.66 -32.49
N ASN A 449 -24.50 8.65 -33.19
CA ASN A 449 -24.05 7.43 -32.53
C ASN A 449 -22.71 7.67 -31.83
N ILE A 450 -22.56 7.16 -30.62
CA ILE A 450 -21.31 7.23 -29.86
C ILE A 450 -20.46 6.05 -30.33
N SER A 451 -19.31 6.32 -30.95
CA SER A 451 -18.35 5.30 -31.37
C SER A 451 -17.24 5.07 -30.35
N MET A 452 -17.06 5.99 -29.41
CA MET A 452 -16.09 5.86 -28.33
C MET A 452 -16.51 6.66 -27.11
N PHE A 453 -16.25 6.07 -25.95
CA PHE A 453 -16.46 6.74 -24.68
C PHE A 453 -15.39 6.30 -23.70
N HIS A 454 -14.64 7.25 -23.15
CA HIS A 454 -13.67 6.98 -22.09
C HIS A 454 -13.87 8.00 -20.97
N TYR A 455 -14.18 7.50 -19.78
CA TYR A 455 -14.38 8.30 -18.58
C TYR A 455 -13.77 7.59 -17.38
N ARG A 456 -13.04 8.36 -16.57
CA ARG A 456 -12.44 7.88 -15.33
C ARG A 456 -12.41 8.98 -14.28
N ASN A 457 -12.92 8.67 -13.11
CA ASN A 457 -13.00 9.56 -11.96
C ASN A 457 -12.00 9.12 -10.89
N HIS A 458 -10.87 9.85 -10.81
CA HIS A 458 -9.80 9.63 -9.84
C HIS A 458 -9.85 10.63 -8.67
N GLY A 459 -11.04 11.08 -8.27
CA GLY A 459 -11.16 12.14 -7.26
C GLY A 459 -10.64 13.51 -7.73
N ALA A 460 -10.51 13.69 -9.05
CA ALA A 460 -10.19 14.98 -9.64
C ALA A 460 -11.41 15.92 -9.56
N ALA A 461 -11.17 17.23 -9.41
CA ALA A 461 -12.25 18.23 -9.34
C ALA A 461 -13.09 18.32 -10.64
N TYR A 462 -12.57 17.78 -11.74
CA TYR A 462 -13.21 17.79 -13.05
C TYR A 462 -13.30 16.37 -13.59
N GLY A 463 -14.50 15.94 -13.97
CA GLY A 463 -14.72 14.77 -14.80
C GLY A 463 -14.20 15.06 -16.20
N ARG A 464 -13.33 14.18 -16.70
CA ARG A 464 -12.78 14.26 -18.06
C ARG A 464 -13.34 13.11 -18.87
N VAL A 465 -13.96 13.44 -20.00
CA VAL A 465 -14.50 12.45 -20.94
C VAL A 465 -13.86 12.66 -22.29
N LEU A 466 -13.43 11.58 -22.93
CA LEU A 466 -13.11 11.56 -24.36
C LEU A 466 -14.24 10.81 -25.09
N VAL A 467 -14.85 11.45 -26.08
CA VAL A 467 -15.99 10.91 -26.83
C VAL A 467 -15.68 10.93 -28.32
N GLY A 468 -15.96 9.81 -28.99
CA GLY A 468 -16.07 9.74 -30.45
C GLY A 468 -17.53 9.69 -30.88
N LEU A 469 -17.90 10.48 -31.87
CA LEU A 469 -19.25 10.55 -32.44
C LEU A 469 -19.18 10.26 -33.95
N GLN A 470 -20.07 9.39 -34.44
CA GLN A 470 -20.24 9.18 -35.87
C GLN A 470 -21.15 10.26 -36.44
N VAL A 471 -20.57 11.23 -37.17
CA VAL A 471 -21.29 12.38 -37.72
C VAL A 471 -21.20 12.34 -39.24
N PRO A 472 -22.33 12.20 -39.96
CA PRO A 472 -22.34 12.29 -41.42
C PRO A 472 -21.74 13.62 -41.90
N ALA A 473 -20.98 13.61 -43.00
CA ALA A 473 -20.29 14.79 -43.52
C ALA A 473 -21.22 16.02 -43.73
N ALA A 474 -22.48 15.79 -44.09
CA ALA A 474 -23.48 16.83 -44.26
C ALA A 474 -23.93 17.53 -42.95
N GLU A 475 -23.61 16.95 -41.79
CA GLU A 475 -24.01 17.44 -40.47
C GLU A 475 -22.82 17.98 -39.64
N HIS A 476 -21.60 17.99 -40.19
CA HIS A 476 -20.40 18.45 -39.48
C HIS A 476 -20.54 19.89 -38.97
N ASP A 477 -21.10 20.79 -39.77
CA ASP A 477 -21.34 22.19 -39.40
C ASP A 477 -22.32 22.35 -38.22
N GLN A 478 -23.12 21.32 -37.92
CA GLN A 478 -24.12 21.33 -36.85
C GLN A 478 -23.53 20.88 -35.51
N VAL A 479 -22.33 20.28 -35.52
CA VAL A 479 -21.67 19.77 -34.31
C VAL A 479 -21.32 20.92 -33.36
N GLY A 480 -20.76 22.01 -33.85
CA GLY A 480 -20.41 23.18 -33.03
C GLY A 480 -21.61 23.73 -32.24
N GLN A 481 -22.75 23.94 -32.92
CA GLN A 481 -23.98 24.43 -32.28
C GLN A 481 -24.51 23.44 -31.23
N PHE A 482 -24.48 22.14 -31.52
CA PHE A 482 -24.89 21.11 -30.56
C PHE A 482 -24.02 21.09 -29.31
N LEU A 483 -22.70 21.23 -29.46
CA LEU A 483 -21.76 21.28 -28.33
C LEU A 483 -21.95 22.54 -27.48
N GLU A 484 -22.27 23.67 -28.09
CA GLU A 484 -22.63 24.90 -27.37
C GLU A 484 -23.92 24.72 -26.54
N GLU A 485 -24.94 24.05 -27.08
CA GLU A 485 -26.19 23.74 -26.37
C GLU A 485 -25.97 22.79 -25.17
N ILE A 486 -25.00 21.87 -25.26
CA ILE A 486 -24.61 21.00 -24.15
C ILE A 486 -24.09 21.83 -22.96
N GLY A 487 -23.34 22.90 -23.25
CA GLY A 487 -22.89 23.88 -22.26
C GLY A 487 -21.77 23.40 -21.32
N TYR A 488 -20.94 22.46 -21.79
CA TYR A 488 -19.71 22.05 -21.10
C TYR A 488 -18.48 22.53 -21.86
N THR A 489 -17.35 22.68 -21.16
CA THR A 489 -16.07 22.97 -21.81
C THR A 489 -15.68 21.78 -22.69
N TYR A 490 -15.38 22.03 -23.95
CA TYR A 490 -14.98 21.00 -24.90
C TYR A 490 -13.76 21.42 -25.72
N PHE A 491 -13.06 20.43 -26.25
CA PHE A 491 -11.91 20.58 -27.14
C PHE A 491 -12.05 19.56 -28.27
N GLU A 492 -11.87 20.00 -29.50
CA GLU A 492 -11.82 19.10 -30.64
C GLU A 492 -10.46 18.36 -30.65
N GLU A 493 -10.52 17.04 -30.76
CA GLU A 493 -9.36 16.15 -30.72
C GLU A 493 -9.34 15.21 -31.94
N THR A 494 -10.20 15.42 -32.94
CA THR A 494 -10.28 14.60 -34.18
C THR A 494 -8.93 14.47 -34.88
N ASP A 495 -8.17 15.56 -34.93
CA ASP A 495 -6.84 15.58 -35.54
C ASP A 495 -5.68 15.29 -34.58
N ASN A 496 -5.98 14.95 -33.32
CA ASN A 496 -4.96 14.69 -32.30
C ASN A 496 -4.10 13.48 -32.70
N THR A 497 -2.79 13.67 -32.70
CA THR A 497 -1.82 12.65 -33.10
C THR A 497 -1.91 11.38 -32.25
N ALA A 498 -2.14 11.50 -30.94
CA ALA A 498 -2.28 10.34 -30.06
C ALA A 498 -3.56 9.54 -30.36
N TYR A 499 -4.67 10.22 -30.65
CA TYR A 499 -5.90 9.56 -31.08
C TYR A 499 -5.66 8.79 -32.40
N LYS A 500 -5.16 9.44 -33.44
CA LYS A 500 -4.92 8.81 -34.76
C LYS A 500 -4.00 7.58 -34.69
N LEU A 501 -3.00 7.60 -33.82
CA LEU A 501 -2.02 6.50 -33.73
C LEU A 501 -2.53 5.27 -32.98
N PHE A 502 -3.45 5.43 -32.02
CA PHE A 502 -3.81 4.35 -31.09
C PHE A 502 -5.31 4.01 -31.04
N LEU A 503 -6.17 4.91 -31.53
CA LEU A 503 -7.62 4.82 -31.41
C LEU A 503 -8.34 5.05 -32.73
N GLY A 504 -7.88 5.97 -33.57
CA GLY A 504 -8.59 6.45 -34.77
C GLY A 504 -8.59 5.53 -35.98
#